data_AF-A0A817DKZ1-F1
#
_entry.id   AF-A0A817DKZ1-F1
#
_cell.length_a   1.000
_cell.length_b   1.000
_cell.length_c   1.000
_cell.angle_alpha   90.00
_cell.angle_beta   90.00
_cell.angle_gamma   90.00
#
_symmetry.space_group_name_H-M   'P 1'
#
loop_
_entity.id
_entity.type
_entity.pdbx_description
1 polymer ?
#
loop_
_entity_poly.entity_id
_entity_poly.type
_entity_poly.pdbx_seq_one_letter_code
_entity_poly.pdbx_strand_id
1 'polypeptide(L)'
;FTSVTQVSLYDERPFEHEFFLRIQKSFPYLKELTINNRKAQNNKQLIKLNNDNQILSIIEYPYLTRLDIIKTHDDYVELFLFDTKISLPNNLHLCVDYQSLKRVTYDFTRYITRNHSSKLAALYLSTLDQIDEHIKNYFPHTYIRCFADFVLSK
;
A
#
# COMPACT_ATOMS: atom_id res chain seq x y z
N PHE A 1 13.36 -6.54 -16.19
CA PHE A 1 12.29 -7.29 -16.86
C PHE A 1 11.27 -6.32 -17.44
N THR A 2 11.41 -5.92 -18.71
CA THR A 2 10.60 -4.82 -19.28
C THR A 2 9.18 -5.24 -19.68
N SER A 3 8.92 -6.54 -19.84
CA SER A 3 7.59 -7.07 -20.18
C SER A 3 6.77 -7.50 -18.96
N VAL A 4 7.39 -7.60 -17.77
CA VAL A 4 6.71 -8.04 -16.56
C VAL A 4 5.91 -6.88 -15.99
N THR A 5 4.59 -7.04 -15.99
CA THR A 5 3.63 -6.03 -15.50
C THR A 5 2.90 -6.48 -14.25
N GLN A 6 3.09 -7.73 -13.80
CA GLN A 6 2.45 -8.28 -12.62
C GLN A 6 3.49 -8.99 -11.76
N VAL A 7 3.53 -8.66 -10.47
CA VAL A 7 4.42 -9.29 -9.49
C VAL A 7 3.60 -9.71 -8.28
N SER A 8 3.77 -10.95 -7.87
CA SER A 8 3.26 -11.48 -6.61
C SER A 8 4.43 -11.99 -5.79
N LEU A 9 4.55 -11.53 -4.55
CA LEU A 9 5.66 -11.90 -3.68
C LEU A 9 5.17 -12.22 -2.27
N TYR A 10 5.92 -13.10 -1.63
CA TYR A 10 5.76 -13.44 -0.22
C TYR A 10 7.04 -13.01 0.49
N ASP A 11 6.92 -12.07 1.41
CA ASP A 11 8.05 -11.47 2.09
C ASP A 11 8.10 -11.91 3.56
N GLU A 12 9.17 -12.61 3.93
CA GLU A 12 9.46 -12.99 5.31
C GLU A 12 10.67 -12.24 5.87
N ARG A 13 11.26 -11.33 5.10
CA ARG A 13 12.45 -10.58 5.50
C ARG A 13 12.07 -9.38 6.37
N PRO A 14 13.03 -8.80 7.13
CA PRO A 14 12.85 -7.52 7.81
C PRO A 14 12.42 -6.40 6.83
N PHE A 15 11.76 -5.38 7.36
CA PHE A 15 11.29 -4.24 6.56
C PHE A 15 12.48 -3.45 6.03
N GLU A 16 12.68 -3.46 4.72
CA GLU A 16 13.74 -2.73 4.04
C GLU A 16 13.16 -1.84 2.95
N HIS A 17 13.30 -0.52 3.08
CA HIS A 17 12.85 0.41 2.04
C HIS A 17 13.51 0.14 0.67
N GLU A 18 14.78 -0.28 0.69
CA GLU A 18 15.54 -0.65 -0.52
C GLU A 18 14.90 -1.82 -1.30
N PHE A 19 14.17 -2.70 -0.62
CA PHE A 19 13.45 -3.81 -1.27
C PHE A 19 12.46 -3.28 -2.32
N PHE A 20 11.67 -2.28 -1.96
CA PHE A 20 10.71 -1.66 -2.86
C PHE A 20 11.40 -0.88 -3.99
N LEU A 21 12.57 -0.29 -3.72
CA LEU A 21 13.36 0.35 -4.78
C LEU A 21 13.86 -0.68 -5.80
N ARG A 22 14.28 -1.86 -5.35
CA ARG A 22 14.72 -2.95 -6.23
C ARG A 22 13.57 -3.50 -7.07
N ILE A 23 12.35 -3.60 -6.51
CA ILE A 23 11.14 -3.95 -7.26
C ILE A 23 10.91 -2.93 -8.37
N GLN A 24 10.86 -1.65 -8.04
CA GLN A 24 10.64 -0.57 -9.00
C GLN A 24 11.65 -0.59 -10.15
N LYS A 25 12.95 -0.73 -9.84
CA LYS A 25 14.01 -0.81 -10.86
C LYS A 25 13.93 -2.06 -11.73
N SER A 26 13.52 -3.19 -11.15
CA SER A 26 13.44 -4.47 -11.85
C SER A 26 12.23 -4.55 -12.78
N PHE A 27 11.14 -3.87 -12.38
CA PHE A 27 9.82 -3.89 -13.01
C PHE A 27 9.29 -2.46 -13.22
N PRO A 28 9.93 -1.66 -14.10
CA PRO A 28 9.58 -0.25 -14.27
C PRO A 28 8.16 -0.02 -14.82
N TYR A 29 7.55 -1.04 -15.44
CA TYR A 29 6.18 -1.01 -16.00
C TYR A 29 5.18 -1.82 -15.18
N LEU A 30 5.46 -2.01 -13.88
CA LEU A 30 4.60 -2.78 -12.98
C LEU A 30 3.19 -2.16 -12.89
N LYS A 31 2.18 -2.95 -13.23
CA LYS A 31 0.75 -2.62 -13.15
C LYS A 31 0.08 -3.23 -11.93
N GLU A 32 0.47 -4.45 -11.56
CA GLU A 32 -0.10 -5.15 -10.41
C GLU A 32 1.00 -5.63 -9.45
N LEU A 33 0.89 -5.24 -8.19
CA LEU A 33 1.76 -5.70 -7.12
C LEU A 33 0.92 -6.37 -6.05
N THR A 34 1.20 -7.65 -5.78
CA THR A 34 0.62 -8.39 -4.67
C THR A 34 1.72 -8.74 -3.68
N ILE A 35 1.53 -8.37 -2.42
CA ILE A 35 2.47 -8.65 -1.35
C ILE A 35 1.74 -9.39 -0.24
N ASN A 36 2.37 -10.47 0.23
CA ASN A 36 1.90 -11.20 1.39
C ASN A 36 3.03 -11.23 2.42
N ASN A 37 2.75 -10.81 3.65
CA ASN A 37 3.64 -10.93 4.79
C ASN A 37 2.79 -11.14 6.06
N ARG A 38 3.00 -12.26 6.74
CA ARG A 38 2.23 -12.60 7.95
C ARG A 38 2.88 -12.15 9.26
N LYS A 39 4.15 -11.75 9.23
CA LYS A 39 4.93 -11.47 10.45
C LYS A 39 5.17 -9.96 10.56
N ALA A 40 5.04 -9.46 11.79
CA ALA A 40 5.59 -8.16 12.14
C ALA A 40 7.08 -8.15 11.81
N GLN A 41 7.54 -7.07 11.19
CA GLN A 41 8.94 -6.98 10.80
C GLN A 41 9.77 -6.54 12.01
N ASN A 42 10.45 -7.50 12.62
CA ASN A 42 11.45 -7.26 13.64
C ASN A 42 12.61 -6.48 13.02
N ASN A 43 13.16 -5.51 13.75
CA ASN A 43 14.21 -4.61 13.26
C ASN A 43 13.77 -3.82 12.02
N LYS A 44 12.69 -3.03 12.16
CA LYS A 44 12.45 -1.94 11.22
C LYS A 44 13.74 -1.13 11.14
N GLN A 45 14.47 -1.26 10.04
CA GLN A 45 15.47 -0.26 9.69
C GLN A 45 14.68 0.97 9.25
N LEU A 46 13.97 1.59 10.20
CA LEU A 46 13.81 3.02 10.21
C LEU A 46 15.24 3.49 10.11
N ILE A 47 15.66 3.86 8.91
CA ILE A 47 16.94 4.49 8.70
C ILE A 47 16.94 5.62 9.73
N LYS A 48 17.65 5.41 10.84
CA LYS A 48 17.97 6.47 11.77
C LYS A 48 18.53 7.52 10.85
N LEU A 49 17.84 8.64 10.79
CA LEU A 49 18.28 9.87 10.14
C LEU A 49 19.58 10.27 10.85
N ASN A 50 20.66 9.56 10.54
CA ASN A 50 22.00 10.06 10.76
C ASN A 50 22.14 11.18 9.76
N ASN A 51 22.64 12.30 10.26
CA ASN A 51 22.71 13.63 9.65
C ASN A 51 23.53 13.72 8.34
N ASP A 52 23.75 12.61 7.65
CA ASP A 52 24.50 12.51 6.41
C ASP A 52 23.55 12.20 5.26
N ASN A 53 22.83 13.23 4.79
CA ASN A 53 22.45 13.51 3.39
C ASN A 53 22.16 12.36 2.38
N GLN A 54 21.78 11.15 2.79
CA GLN A 54 21.18 10.17 1.89
C GLN A 54 19.69 10.51 1.77
N ILE A 55 19.42 11.51 0.92
CA ILE A 55 18.09 11.74 0.36
C ILE A 55 17.73 10.44 -0.37
N LEU A 56 17.04 9.53 0.30
CA LEU A 56 16.43 8.39 -0.37
C LEU A 56 15.47 8.97 -1.40
N SER A 57 15.77 8.74 -2.67
CA SER A 57 14.92 9.15 -3.77
C SER A 57 13.53 8.55 -3.59
N ILE A 58 12.50 9.34 -3.91
CA ILE A 58 11.12 8.87 -3.90
C ILE A 58 11.01 7.68 -4.87
N ILE A 59 10.46 6.56 -4.39
CA ILE A 59 10.18 5.38 -5.19
C ILE A 59 8.87 5.61 -5.94
N GLU A 60 8.94 5.69 -7.25
CA GLU A 60 7.77 5.94 -8.09
C GLU A 60 7.27 4.67 -8.77
N TYR A 61 5.97 4.41 -8.65
CA TYR A 61 5.27 3.32 -9.33
C TYR A 61 4.29 3.85 -10.38
N PRO A 62 4.76 4.51 -11.45
CA PRO A 62 3.90 5.33 -12.32
C PRO A 62 2.80 4.56 -13.05
N TYR A 63 2.96 3.24 -13.25
CA TYR A 63 2.01 2.40 -13.98
C TYR A 63 1.16 1.51 -13.08
N LEU A 64 1.34 1.58 -11.76
CA LEU A 64 0.69 0.68 -10.82
C LEU A 64 -0.80 1.01 -10.72
N THR A 65 -1.63 0.15 -11.31
CA THR A 65 -3.08 0.29 -11.24
C THR A 65 -3.69 -0.53 -10.11
N ARG A 66 -2.97 -1.52 -9.60
CA ARG A 66 -3.44 -2.46 -8.60
C ARG A 66 -2.38 -2.77 -7.55
N LEU A 67 -2.73 -2.58 -6.28
CA LEU A 67 -1.91 -2.96 -5.13
C LEU A 67 -2.74 -3.87 -4.22
N ASP A 68 -2.28 -5.09 -4.00
CA ASP A 68 -2.90 -6.06 -3.09
C ASP A 68 -1.99 -6.33 -1.91
N ILE A 69 -2.43 -5.85 -0.75
CA ILE A 69 -1.74 -5.96 0.54
C ILE A 69 -2.71 -6.47 1.63
N ILE A 70 -3.74 -7.25 1.25
CA ILE A 70 -4.71 -7.78 2.23
C ILE A 70 -4.05 -8.65 3.28
N LYS A 71 -3.01 -9.41 2.91
CA LYS A 71 -2.32 -10.34 3.81
C LYS A 71 -0.94 -9.83 4.19
N THR A 72 -0.81 -8.52 4.41
CA THR A 72 0.43 -7.91 4.90
C THR A 72 0.30 -7.43 6.34
N HIS A 73 1.44 -7.29 7.00
CA HIS A 73 1.54 -6.57 8.25
C HIS A 73 1.23 -5.06 8.05
N ASP A 74 0.82 -4.40 9.13
CA ASP A 74 0.40 -2.99 9.17
C ASP A 74 1.50 -2.04 8.64
N ASP A 75 2.77 -2.43 8.73
CA ASP A 75 3.91 -1.64 8.22
C ASP A 75 3.85 -1.40 6.71
N TYR A 76 3.35 -2.36 5.93
CA TYR A 76 3.18 -2.20 4.49
C TYR A 76 2.01 -1.28 4.18
N VAL A 77 0.96 -1.35 5.00
CA VAL A 77 -0.19 -0.47 4.89
C VAL A 77 0.24 0.97 5.17
N GLU A 78 1.03 1.20 6.23
CA GLU A 78 1.64 2.50 6.53
C GLU A 78 2.55 2.97 5.40
N LEU A 79 3.41 2.10 4.87
CA LEU A 79 4.33 2.46 3.79
C LEU A 79 3.58 2.98 2.55
N PHE A 80 2.61 2.23 2.05
CA PHE A 80 1.93 2.59 0.80
C PHE A 80 0.91 3.71 0.97
N LEU A 81 0.25 3.79 2.13
CA LEU A 81 -0.72 4.86 2.37
C LEU A 81 -0.07 6.16 2.85
N PHE A 82 1.03 6.10 3.61
CA PHE A 82 1.48 7.25 4.40
C PHE A 82 2.93 7.68 4.16
N ASP A 83 3.79 6.82 3.63
CA ASP A 83 5.20 7.17 3.44
C ASP A 83 5.37 8.11 2.25
N THR A 84 5.94 9.29 2.50
CA THR A 84 6.23 10.30 1.48
C THR A 84 7.32 9.85 0.51
N LYS A 85 8.01 8.74 0.80
CA LYS A 85 9.02 8.15 -0.07
C LYS A 85 8.45 7.20 -1.12
N ILE A 86 7.15 6.94 -1.13
CA ILE A 86 6.51 6.20 -2.22
C ILE A 86 5.50 7.09 -2.94
N SER A 87 5.69 7.26 -4.25
CA SER A 87 4.72 7.94 -5.10
C SER A 87 3.90 6.91 -5.88
N LEU A 88 2.62 6.86 -5.54
CA LEU A 88 1.59 6.08 -6.24
C LEU A 88 0.91 6.94 -7.30
N PRO A 89 0.45 6.34 -8.41
CA PRO A 89 -0.27 7.05 -9.46
C PRO A 89 -1.73 7.30 -9.02
N ASN A 90 -2.42 8.15 -9.76
CA ASN A 90 -3.86 8.34 -9.59
C ASN A 90 -4.61 7.11 -10.10
N ASN A 91 -5.84 6.94 -9.61
CA ASN A 91 -6.74 5.84 -9.95
C ASN A 91 -6.23 4.46 -9.53
N LEU A 92 -5.52 4.38 -8.41
CA LEU A 92 -5.05 3.11 -7.86
C LEU A 92 -6.22 2.31 -7.26
N HIS A 93 -6.25 1.01 -7.53
CA HIS A 93 -7.11 0.03 -6.86
C HIS A 93 -6.32 -0.63 -5.72
N LEU A 94 -6.72 -0.35 -4.48
CA LEU A 94 -6.06 -0.89 -3.29
C LEU A 94 -6.88 -2.03 -2.69
N CYS A 95 -6.26 -3.17 -2.42
CA CYS A 95 -6.82 -4.22 -1.58
C CYS A 95 -6.09 -4.26 -0.25
N VAL A 96 -6.85 -4.13 0.84
CA VAL A 96 -6.29 -4.10 2.18
C VAL A 96 -7.27 -4.71 3.18
N ASP A 97 -6.73 -5.26 4.26
CA ASP A 97 -7.54 -5.71 5.37
C ASP A 97 -8.16 -4.51 6.12
N TYR A 98 -9.46 -4.58 6.42
CA TYR A 98 -10.17 -3.49 7.08
C TYR A 98 -9.63 -3.21 8.49
N GLN A 99 -9.26 -4.25 9.24
CA GLN A 99 -8.76 -4.08 10.60
C GLN A 99 -7.36 -3.47 10.59
N SER A 100 -6.49 -3.88 9.66
CA SER A 100 -5.22 -3.20 9.43
C SER A 100 -5.42 -1.74 9.06
N LEU A 101 -6.30 -1.43 8.11
CA LEU A 101 -6.58 -0.06 7.72
C LEU A 101 -7.09 0.80 8.89
N LYS A 102 -7.99 0.25 9.72
CA LYS A 102 -8.53 0.91 10.90
C LYS A 102 -7.45 1.21 11.94
N ARG A 103 -6.58 0.25 12.27
CA ARG A 103 -5.44 0.45 13.19
C ARG A 103 -4.49 1.53 12.67
N VAL A 104 -4.12 1.43 11.41
CA VAL A 104 -3.11 2.26 10.75
C VAL A 104 -3.60 3.71 10.59
N THR A 105 -4.89 3.90 10.30
CA THR A 105 -5.54 5.23 10.24
C THR A 105 -5.98 5.78 11.59
N TYR A 106 -5.75 5.04 12.69
CA TYR A 106 -6.24 5.34 14.03
C TYR A 106 -7.75 5.62 14.03
N ASP A 107 -8.54 4.60 13.67
CA ASP A 107 -9.99 4.68 13.53
C ASP A 107 -10.43 5.78 12.56
N PHE A 108 -9.69 5.96 11.46
CA PHE A 108 -9.95 6.99 10.45
C PHE A 108 -9.92 8.43 11.00
N THR A 109 -9.10 8.70 12.02
CA THR A 109 -8.93 10.05 12.57
C THR A 109 -7.58 10.70 12.23
N ARG A 110 -6.64 9.94 11.63
CA ARG A 110 -5.27 10.42 11.33
C ARG A 110 -5.17 11.20 10.01
N TYR A 111 -5.58 12.47 9.99
CA TYR A 111 -5.69 13.30 8.77
C TYR A 111 -4.41 13.48 7.91
N ILE A 112 -3.22 13.40 8.49
CA ILE A 112 -1.93 13.52 7.77
C ILE A 112 -1.83 12.52 6.61
N THR A 113 -2.55 11.42 6.72
CA THR A 113 -2.53 10.30 5.79
C THR A 113 -3.44 10.45 4.57
N ARG A 114 -4.27 11.51 4.54
CA ARG A 114 -5.27 11.72 3.49
C ARG A 114 -4.67 11.98 2.10
N ASN A 115 -3.39 12.33 2.03
CA ASN A 115 -2.72 12.74 0.80
C ASN A 115 -2.60 11.62 -0.25
N HIS A 116 -2.44 10.35 0.14
CA HIS A 116 -2.49 9.23 -0.80
C HIS A 116 -3.89 8.63 -0.93
N SER A 117 -4.76 8.83 0.08
CA SER A 117 -6.17 8.44 0.03
C SER A 117 -6.92 9.03 -1.15
N SER A 118 -6.60 10.27 -1.54
CA SER A 118 -7.20 10.95 -2.69
C SER A 118 -6.82 10.35 -4.05
N LYS A 119 -5.74 9.55 -4.11
CA LYS A 119 -5.28 8.89 -5.34
C LYS A 119 -6.02 7.57 -5.60
N LEU A 120 -6.74 7.04 -4.61
CA LEU A 120 -7.43 5.76 -4.71
C LEU A 120 -8.73 5.91 -5.50
N ALA A 121 -8.83 5.20 -6.63
CA ALA A 121 -10.10 5.04 -7.34
C ALA A 121 -11.01 4.07 -6.58
N ALA A 122 -10.46 2.97 -6.08
CA ALA A 122 -11.21 1.95 -5.38
C ALA A 122 -10.44 1.33 -4.22
N LEU A 123 -11.17 0.99 -3.16
CA LEU A 123 -10.70 0.33 -1.96
C LEU A 123 -11.48 -0.98 -1.80
N TYR A 124 -10.78 -2.10 -1.88
CA TYR A 124 -11.36 -3.42 -1.72
C TYR A 124 -10.98 -3.98 -0.36
N LEU A 125 -11.98 -4.33 0.43
CA LEU A 125 -11.81 -4.79 1.79
C LEU A 125 -12.05 -6.29 1.90
N SER A 126 -11.25 -6.96 2.73
CA SER A 126 -11.39 -8.39 3.05
C SER A 126 -12.77 -8.72 3.64
N THR A 127 -13.37 -7.79 4.38
CA THR A 127 -14.67 -7.91 5.06
C THR A 127 -15.43 -6.58 4.97
N LEU A 128 -16.73 -6.63 4.62
CA LEU A 128 -17.59 -5.44 4.52
C LEU A 128 -18.52 -5.24 5.71
N ASP A 129 -18.74 -6.27 6.51
CA ASP A 129 -19.75 -6.28 7.58
C ASP A 129 -19.45 -5.29 8.72
N GLN A 130 -18.33 -4.56 8.64
CA GLN A 130 -17.83 -3.64 9.66
C GLN A 130 -17.49 -2.26 9.11
N ILE A 131 -17.90 -1.93 7.87
CA ILE A 131 -17.68 -0.60 7.30
C ILE A 131 -18.44 0.45 8.12
N ASP A 132 -17.66 1.29 8.79
CA ASP A 132 -18.14 2.43 9.55
C ASP A 132 -18.39 3.64 8.62
N GLU A 133 -19.25 4.59 9.00
CA GLU A 133 -19.40 5.86 8.30
C GLU A 133 -18.08 6.65 8.22
N HIS A 134 -17.21 6.48 9.24
CA HIS A 134 -15.91 7.11 9.30
C HIS A 134 -15.02 6.82 8.08
N ILE A 135 -15.05 5.61 7.50
CA ILE A 135 -14.24 5.28 6.32
C ILE A 135 -14.70 6.04 5.07
N LYS A 136 -16.01 6.31 4.93
CA LYS A 136 -16.55 7.07 3.80
C LYS A 136 -16.10 8.52 3.87
N ASN A 137 -16.07 9.09 5.07
CA ASN A 137 -15.54 10.44 5.29
C ASN A 137 -14.03 10.52 5.04
N TYR A 138 -13.31 9.44 5.32
CA TYR A 138 -11.87 9.35 5.09
C TYR A 138 -11.49 9.20 3.62
N PHE A 139 -12.28 8.43 2.86
CA PHE A 139 -12.09 8.15 1.44
C PHE A 139 -13.30 8.63 0.60
N PRO A 140 -13.57 9.95 0.57
CA PRO A 140 -14.84 10.49 0.04
C PRO A 140 -15.00 10.33 -1.48
N HIS A 141 -13.93 10.05 -2.22
CA HIS A 141 -13.94 9.90 -3.67
C HIS A 141 -13.55 8.49 -4.13
N THR A 142 -13.51 7.53 -3.20
CA THR A 142 -13.05 6.17 -3.47
C THR A 142 -14.22 5.20 -3.42
N TYR A 143 -14.34 4.36 -4.44
CA TYR A 143 -15.34 3.28 -4.43
C TYR A 143 -14.92 2.18 -3.45
N ILE A 144 -15.71 1.96 -2.40
CA ILE A 144 -15.45 0.90 -1.41
C ILE A 144 -16.23 -0.35 -1.80
N ARG A 145 -15.55 -1.49 -1.95
CA ARG A 145 -16.12 -2.76 -2.43
C ARG A 145 -15.60 -3.96 -1.65
N CYS A 146 -16.28 -5.11 -1.78
CA CYS A 146 -15.80 -6.37 -1.21
C CYS A 146 -14.63 -6.88 -2.04
N PHE A 147 -13.62 -7.49 -1.41
CA PHE A 147 -12.57 -8.21 -2.12
C PHE A 147 -13.12 -9.37 -2.96
N ALA A 148 -14.25 -9.96 -2.59
CA ALA A 148 -14.90 -10.97 -3.44
C ALA A 148 -15.22 -10.43 -4.85
N ASP A 149 -15.65 -9.17 -4.94
CA ASP A 149 -15.94 -8.50 -6.22
C ASP A 149 -14.68 -8.29 -7.06
N PHE A 150 -13.53 -8.19 -6.39
CA PHE A 150 -12.21 -7.96 -7.00
C PHE A 150 -11.59 -9.20 -7.63
N VAL A 151 -11.91 -10.40 -7.10
CA VAL A 151 -11.50 -11.66 -7.71
C VAL A 151 -12.33 -11.95 -8.96
N LEU A 152 -13.60 -11.52 -8.97
CA LEU A 152 -14.53 -11.73 -10.06
C LEU A 152 -14.38 -10.75 -11.24
N SER A 153 -13.63 -9.65 -11.06
CA SER A 153 -13.36 -8.65 -12.10
C SER A 153 -12.07 -8.90 -12.89
N LYS A 154 -11.41 -10.05 -12.69
CA LYS A 154 -10.28 -10.53 -13.50
C LYS A 154 -10.79 -11.37 -14.66
#